data_AF-A0A660CCU1-F1
#
_entry.id   AF-A0A660CCU1-F1
#
_cell.length_a   1.000
_cell.length_b   1.000
_cell.length_c   1.000
_cell.angle_alpha   90.00
_cell.angle_beta   90.00
_cell.angle_gamma   90.00
#
_symmetry.space_group_name_H-M   'P 1'
#
loop_
_entity.id
_entity.type
_entity.pdbx_description
1 polymer ?
#
loop_
_entity_poly.entity_id
_entity_poly.type
_entity_poly.pdbx_seq_one_letter_code
_entity_poly.pdbx_strand_id
1 'polypeptide(L)'
;MSLYELHASLNAVRTSLTDAAAQAAHARELLEEYRRALLDAQSGTAGSSGEPWLPAQLARAFDQLDDHTGQLGGVEQALNHYEARL
;
A
#
# COMPACT_ATOMS: atom_id res chain seq x y z
N MET A 1 -12.76 -25.86 -18.06
CA MET A 1 -13.24 -24.94 -17.01
C MET A 1 -14.70 -24.65 -17.26
N SER A 2 -15.51 -24.78 -16.22
CA SER A 2 -16.92 -24.39 -16.22
C SER A 2 -17.07 -22.91 -15.85
N LEU A 3 -18.22 -22.31 -16.22
CA LEU A 3 -18.58 -20.93 -15.85
C LEU A 3 -18.56 -20.70 -14.33
N TYR A 4 -18.94 -21.73 -13.56
CA TYR A 4 -18.91 -21.69 -12.10
C TYR A 4 -17.48 -21.61 -11.55
N GLU A 5 -16.54 -22.38 -12.10
CA GLU A 5 -15.13 -22.33 -11.71
C GLU A 5 -14.48 -20.99 -12.04
N LEU A 6 -14.84 -20.38 -13.17
CA LEU A 6 -14.37 -19.04 -13.54
C LEU A 6 -14.90 -17.96 -12.59
N HIS A 7 -16.18 -18.07 -12.20
CA HIS A 7 -16.78 -17.12 -11.27
C HIS A 7 -16.19 -17.26 -9.85
N ALA A 8 -15.88 -18.49 -9.43
CA ALA A 8 -15.20 -18.75 -8.17
C ALA A 8 -13.76 -18.19 -8.17
N SER A 9 -13.02 -18.36 -9.26
CA SER A 9 -11.66 -17.83 -9.36
C SER A 9 -11.63 -16.30 -9.40
N LEU A 10 -12.55 -15.65 -10.12
CA LEU A 10 -12.69 -14.19 -10.13
C LEU A 10 -12.99 -13.62 -8.74
N ASN A 11 -13.92 -14.25 -8.01
CA ASN A 11 -14.20 -13.83 -6.63
C ASN A 11 -13.00 -14.00 -5.72
N ALA A 12 -12.26 -15.11 -5.84
CA ALA A 12 -11.04 -15.33 -5.07
C ALA A 12 -9.98 -14.26 -5.35
N VAL A 13 -9.78 -13.91 -6.64
CA VAL A 13 -8.87 -12.83 -7.04
C VAL A 13 -9.33 -11.49 -6.45
N ARG A 14 -10.63 -11.18 -6.50
CA ARG A 14 -11.17 -9.93 -5.94
C ARG A 14 -10.96 -9.83 -4.44
N THR A 15 -11.23 -10.90 -3.70
CA THR A 15 -10.97 -10.93 -2.24
C THR A 15 -9.49 -10.71 -1.97
N SER A 16 -8.60 -11.41 -2.69
CA SER A 16 -7.15 -11.24 -2.51
C SER A 16 -6.66 -9.83 -2.83
N LEU A 17 -7.30 -9.15 -3.79
CA LEU A 17 -7.00 -7.78 -4.15
C LEU A 17 -7.41 -6.81 -3.04
N THR A 18 -8.61 -6.97 -2.49
CA THR A 18 -9.09 -6.18 -1.35
C THR A 18 -8.20 -6.36 -0.14
N ASP A 19 -7.80 -7.59 0.17
CA ASP A 19 -6.89 -7.89 1.28
C ASP A 19 -5.51 -7.25 1.05
N ALA A 20 -4.97 -7.33 -0.16
CA ALA A 20 -3.70 -6.71 -0.52
C ALA A 20 -3.77 -5.17 -0.41
N ALA A 21 -4.88 -4.55 -0.83
CA ALA A 21 -5.09 -3.11 -0.69
C ALA A 21 -5.18 -2.69 0.78
N ALA A 22 -5.90 -3.45 1.61
CA ALA A 22 -5.98 -3.21 3.05
C ALA A 22 -4.61 -3.34 3.73
N GLN A 23 -3.81 -4.34 3.34
CA GLN A 23 -2.47 -4.53 3.86
C GLN A 23 -1.50 -3.43 3.42
N ALA A 24 -1.62 -2.93 2.19
CA ALA A 24 -0.86 -1.77 1.72
C ALA A 24 -1.22 -0.50 2.51
N ALA A 25 -2.51 -0.24 2.76
CA ALA A 25 -2.94 0.88 3.59
C ALA A 25 -2.38 0.79 5.01
N HIS A 26 -2.46 -0.38 5.65
CA HIS A 26 -1.91 -0.59 6.98
C HIS A 26 -0.38 -0.43 7.03
N ALA A 27 0.34 -0.93 6.02
CA ALA A 27 1.78 -0.74 5.92
C ALA A 27 2.16 0.76 5.78
N ARG A 28 1.35 1.54 5.07
CA ARG A 28 1.55 2.99 4.95
C ARG A 28 1.37 3.69 6.30
N GLU A 29 0.32 3.35 7.04
CA GLU A 29 0.06 3.89 8.38
C GLU A 29 1.23 3.63 9.33
N LEU A 30 1.75 2.39 9.36
CA LEU A 30 2.93 2.01 10.13
C LEU A 30 4.18 2.83 9.77
N LEU A 31 4.42 3.06 8.48
CA LEU A 31 5.55 3.87 8.02
C LEU A 31 5.37 5.35 8.40
N GLU A 32 4.16 5.88 8.36
CA GLU A 32 3.85 7.24 8.81
C GLU A 32 4.00 7.40 10.32
N GLU A 33 3.57 6.40 11.10
CA GLU A 33 3.76 6.37 12.54
C GLU A 33 5.25 6.32 12.90
N TYR A 34 6.02 5.45 12.23
CA TYR A 34 7.47 5.38 12.38
C TYR A 34 8.15 6.71 12.05
N ARG A 35 7.72 7.38 10.96
CA ARG A 35 8.20 8.72 10.59
C ARG A 35 7.95 9.74 11.69
N ARG A 36 6.74 9.74 12.28
CA ARG A 36 6.37 10.66 13.37
C ARG A 36 7.18 10.39 14.62
N ALA A 37 7.36 9.12 15.00
CA ALA A 37 8.18 8.73 16.14
C ALA A 37 9.65 9.18 15.98
N LEU A 38 10.21 9.06 14.77
CA LEU A 38 11.56 9.56 14.47
C LEU A 38 11.67 11.08 14.59
N LEU A 39 10.66 11.82 14.12
CA LEU A 39 10.62 13.28 14.24
C LEU A 39 10.46 13.74 15.68
N ASP A 40 9.63 13.06 16.46
CA ASP A 40 9.40 13.33 17.88
C ASP A 40 10.66 13.07 18.71
N ALA A 41 11.33 11.94 18.48
CA ALA A 41 12.61 11.61 19.12
C ALA A 41 13.72 12.64 18.79
N GLN A 42 13.74 13.16 17.57
CA GLN A 42 14.67 14.23 17.15
C GLN A 42 14.30 15.60 17.74
N SER A 43 13.01 15.86 17.94
CA SER A 43 12.52 17.10 18.57
C SER A 43 12.79 17.13 20.08
N GLY A 44 12.77 15.98 20.74
CA GLY A 44 13.11 15.83 22.16
C GLY A 44 14.61 15.88 22.47
N THR A 45 15.48 15.67 21.48
CA THR A 45 16.95 15.81 21.61
C THR A 45 17.35 17.28 21.40
N ALA A 46 17.06 18.10 22.41
CA ALA A 46 17.47 19.50 22.50
C ALA A 46 18.99 19.65 22.32
N GLY A 47 19.44 20.02 21.12
CA GLY A 47 20.85 20.32 20.86
C GLY A 47 21.23 20.51 19.39
N SER A 48 20.53 19.87 18.46
CA SER A 48 20.86 19.98 17.03
C SER A 48 19.85 20.85 16.30
N SER A 49 20.22 22.11 16.05
CA SER A 49 19.54 23.02 15.09
C SER A 49 19.71 22.57 13.62
N GLY A 50 19.78 21.26 13.39
CA GLY A 50 19.97 20.64 12.10
C GLY A 50 18.67 20.09 11.55
N GLU A 51 18.54 20.11 10.22
CA GLU A 51 17.41 19.53 9.48
C GLU A 51 17.09 18.12 10.01
N PRO A 52 15.80 17.80 10.26
CA PRO A 52 15.42 16.48 10.75
C PRO A 52 15.89 15.41 9.76
N TRP A 53 16.76 14.53 10.24
CA TRP A 53 17.29 13.46 9.42
C TRP A 53 16.24 12.36 9.28
N LEU A 54 15.80 12.12 8.04
CA LEU A 54 14.98 10.96 7.68
C LEU A 54 15.83 9.98 6.86
N PRO A 55 15.79 8.68 7.17
CA PRO A 55 16.52 7.68 6.40
C PRO A 55 15.92 7.57 4.99
N ALA A 56 16.79 7.55 3.97
CA ALA A 56 16.39 7.39 2.58
C ALA A 56 15.63 6.07 2.30
N GLN A 57 15.81 5.06 3.16
CA GLN A 57 15.06 3.81 3.10
C GLN A 57 13.56 4.01 3.36
N LEU A 58 13.18 4.99 4.20
CA LEU A 58 11.78 5.30 4.48
C LEU A 58 11.10 5.91 3.26
N ALA A 59 11.77 6.83 2.56
CA ALA A 59 11.28 7.38 1.30
C ALA A 59 11.07 6.28 0.25
N ARG A 60 12.05 5.39 0.08
CA ARG A 60 11.94 4.24 -0.83
C ARG A 60 10.79 3.30 -0.45
N ALA A 61 10.54 3.09 0.85
CA ALA A 61 9.43 2.25 1.28
C ALA A 61 8.07 2.87 0.92
N PHE A 62 7.93 4.19 1.01
CA PHE A 62 6.73 4.89 0.55
C PHE A 62 6.57 4.81 -0.98
N ASP A 63 7.64 5.04 -1.74
CA ASP A 63 7.60 4.93 -3.21
C ASP A 63 7.18 3.52 -3.65
N GLN A 64 7.77 2.48 -3.06
CA GLN A 64 7.41 1.09 -3.36
C GLN A 64 5.95 0.76 -3.02
N LEU A 65 5.43 1.34 -1.94
CA LEU A 65 4.05 1.13 -1.52
C LEU A 65 3.07 1.85 -2.46
N ASP A 66 3.44 3.03 -2.96
CA ASP A 66 2.67 3.76 -3.96
C ASP A 66 2.63 2.99 -5.29
N ASP A 67 3.77 2.48 -5.76
CA ASP A 67 3.86 1.62 -6.94
C ASP A 67 2.96 0.38 -6.83
N HIS A 68 3.03 -0.32 -5.69
CA HIS A 68 2.21 -1.52 -5.45
C HIS A 68 0.72 -1.17 -5.39
N THR A 69 0.36 -0.04 -4.79
CA THR A 69 -1.04 0.41 -4.71
C THR A 69 -1.57 0.79 -6.09
N GLY A 70 -0.75 1.45 -6.91
CA GLY A 70 -1.06 1.76 -8.30
C GLY A 70 -1.28 0.50 -9.14
N GLN A 71 -0.44 -0.52 -8.95
CA GLN A 71 -0.62 -1.82 -9.62
C GLN A 71 -1.92 -2.51 -9.20
N LEU A 72 -2.22 -2.54 -7.90
CA LEU A 72 -3.47 -3.11 -7.39
C LEU A 72 -4.71 -2.40 -7.97
N GLY A 73 -4.70 -1.06 -8.02
CA GLY A 73 -5.78 -0.29 -8.64
C GLY A 73 -5.91 -0.52 -10.16
N GLY A 74 -4.80 -0.82 -10.85
CA GLY A 74 -4.82 -1.23 -12.25
C GLY A 74 -5.47 -2.59 -12.47
N VAL A 75 -5.17 -3.57 -11.59
CA VAL A 75 -5.80 -4.89 -11.62
C VAL A 75 -7.29 -4.80 -11.28
N GLU A 76 -7.68 -3.96 -10.32
CA GLU A 76 -9.09 -3.71 -9.99
C GLU A 76 -9.87 -3.18 -11.21
N GLN A 77 -9.32 -2.18 -11.90
CA GLN A 77 -9.94 -1.61 -13.09
C GLN A 77 -10.08 -2.63 -14.21
N ALA A 78 -9.06 -3.48 -14.42
CA ALA A 78 -9.10 -4.54 -15.42
C ALA A 78 -10.21 -5.57 -15.10
N LEU A 79 -10.36 -5.96 -13.83
CA LEU A 79 -11.41 -6.86 -13.37
C LEU A 79 -12.80 -6.23 -13.55
N ASN A 80 -12.98 -4.99 -13.12
CA ASN A 80 -14.25 -4.27 -13.27
C ASN A 80 -14.66 -4.12 -14.74
N HIS A 81 -13.70 -3.84 -15.63
CA HIS A 81 -13.95 -3.74 -17.07
C HIS A 81 -14.29 -5.11 -17.70
N TYR A 82 -13.70 -6.20 -17.20
CA TYR A 82 -14.05 -7.55 -17.62
C TYR A 82 -15.46 -7.94 -17.16
N GLU A 83 -15.84 -7.66 -15.90
CA GLU A 83 -17.19 -7.88 -15.38
C GLU A 83 -18.24 -7.06 -16.14
N ALA A 84 -17.94 -5.81 -16.50
CA ALA A 84 -18.87 -4.97 -17.26
C ALA A 84 -19.15 -5.45 -18.69
N ARG A 85 -18.35 -6.39 -19.21
CA ARG A 85 -18.51 -7.00 -20.55
C ARG A 85 -19.15 -8.38 -20.53
N LEU A 86 -19.36 -8.96 -19.35
CA LEU A 86 -20.10 -10.22 -19.15
C LEU A 86 -21.60 -9.94 -19.07
#